data_AF-A0A8T4E1A8-F1
#
_entry.id   AF-A0A8T4E1A8-F1
#
_cell.length_a   1.000
_cell.length_b   1.000
_cell.length_c   1.000
_cell.angle_alpha   90.00
_cell.angle_beta   90.00
_cell.angle_gamma   90.00
#
_symmetry.space_group_name_H-M   'P 1'
#
loop_
_entity.id
_entity.type
_entity.pdbx_description
1 polymer ?
#
loop_
_entity_poly.entity_id
_entity_poly.type
_entity_poly.pdbx_seq_one_letter_code
_entity_poly.pdbx_strand_id
1 'polypeptide(L)'
;MRIIEKDKEGVSLVPETLNDLWYLYTVLEKRVVWTKTMRTKTVCKGGEVLKGSKKPCYLGILVEKLRWEETKLRATGTITEGEERNKHHSIDIELNEKLKVIGELEKIPGKEKREITACVVDKKIAVFGAISGRHANAIDEIRSGGREEEFYKEVAGKLRRMNPNYLIVAGPDKSKDRVLQLLDRKDSIFHDQTSSRGIEGIEELARRELVKRIFNLMREEAERKKVLEILAEVKKNPEKAKYGHDTEKETERIKEIIVVSSLVEKYENAMNEMEKNGAKVTIIDAEKDYASELRKFEAVGLLYW
;
A
#
# COMPACT_ATOMS: atom_id res chain seq x y z
N MET A 1 1.21 -6.89 -1.43
CA MET A 1 2.48 -6.61 -0.71
C MET A 1 3.63 -6.37 -1.67
N ARG A 2 4.58 -5.49 -1.36
CA ARG A 2 5.77 -5.25 -2.18
C ARG A 2 7.01 -5.91 -1.59
N ILE A 3 7.60 -6.85 -2.32
CA ILE A 3 8.89 -7.45 -1.98
C ILE A 3 9.99 -6.51 -2.46
N ILE A 4 10.93 -6.17 -1.56
CA ILE A 4 12.13 -5.40 -1.87
C ILE A 4 13.27 -6.35 -2.24
N GLU A 5 13.48 -7.36 -1.41
CA GLU A 5 14.60 -8.30 -1.51
C GLU A 5 14.17 -9.64 -0.93
N LYS A 6 14.58 -10.72 -1.59
CA LYS A 6 14.38 -12.09 -1.11
C LYS A 6 15.71 -12.82 -1.23
N ASP A 7 16.27 -13.21 -0.10
CA ASP A 7 17.53 -13.93 0.02
C ASP A 7 17.31 -15.25 0.79
N LYS A 8 18.40 -15.98 1.08
CA LYS A 8 18.33 -17.22 1.87
C LYS A 8 18.08 -16.97 3.36
N GLU A 9 18.36 -15.76 3.86
CA GLU A 9 18.18 -15.37 5.26
C GLU A 9 16.75 -14.94 5.55
N GLY A 10 16.02 -14.42 4.56
CA GLY A 10 14.63 -14.01 4.69
C GLY A 10 14.10 -13.11 3.58
N VAL A 11 13.04 -12.38 3.91
CA VAL A 11 12.28 -11.54 2.97
C VAL A 11 12.19 -10.12 3.52
N SER A 12 12.71 -9.15 2.76
CA SER A 12 12.45 -7.72 2.98
C SER A 12 11.24 -7.27 2.16
N LEU A 13 10.23 -6.71 2.83
CA LEU A 13 8.95 -6.36 2.23
C LEU A 13 8.40 -5.04 2.78
N VAL A 14 7.35 -4.55 2.13
CA VAL A 14 6.54 -3.40 2.53
C VAL A 14 5.07 -3.79 2.39
N PRO A 15 4.28 -3.83 3.47
CA PRO A 15 2.83 -4.01 3.39
C PRO A 15 2.20 -2.73 2.82
N GLU A 16 1.39 -2.86 1.78
CA GLU A 16 0.78 -1.72 1.07
C GLU A 16 -0.75 -1.64 1.31
N THR A 17 -1.36 -2.73 1.79
CA THR A 17 -2.79 -2.88 2.07
C THR A 17 -3.06 -3.51 3.44
N LEU A 18 -4.27 -3.39 3.98
CA LEU A 18 -4.67 -4.08 5.21
C LEU A 18 -4.66 -5.60 5.05
N ASN A 19 -4.99 -6.10 3.86
CA ASN A 19 -4.83 -7.52 3.54
C ASN A 19 -3.38 -8.01 3.64
N ASP A 20 -2.40 -7.17 3.32
CA ASP A 20 -0.99 -7.50 3.54
C ASP A 20 -0.67 -7.62 5.03
N LEU A 21 -1.23 -6.73 5.86
CA LEU A 21 -1.09 -6.83 7.32
C LEU A 21 -1.79 -8.09 7.84
N TRP A 22 -2.96 -8.46 7.32
CA TRP A 22 -3.63 -9.69 7.72
C TRP A 22 -2.81 -10.93 7.40
N TYR A 23 -2.24 -10.99 6.20
CA TYR A 23 -1.30 -12.04 5.86
C TYR A 23 -0.11 -12.07 6.83
N LEU A 24 0.47 -10.92 7.19
CA LEU A 24 1.55 -10.87 8.18
C LEU A 24 1.08 -11.33 9.56
N TYR A 25 -0.14 -10.97 9.97
CA TYR A 25 -0.73 -11.38 11.23
C TYR A 25 -0.83 -12.91 11.37
N THR A 26 -1.14 -13.62 10.28
CA THR A 26 -1.27 -15.08 10.29
C THR A 26 0.06 -15.83 10.20
N VAL A 27 1.13 -15.22 9.67
CA VAL A 27 2.41 -15.91 9.42
C VAL A 27 3.56 -15.53 10.35
N LEU A 28 3.48 -14.39 11.05
CA LEU A 28 4.62 -13.84 11.79
C LEU A 28 4.84 -14.46 13.18
N GLU A 29 3.89 -15.20 13.73
CA GLU A 29 4.05 -15.84 15.03
C GLU A 29 5.27 -16.79 15.03
N LYS A 30 6.09 -16.72 16.09
CA LYS A 30 7.34 -17.51 16.25
C LYS A 30 8.42 -17.23 15.20
N ARG A 31 8.33 -16.10 14.48
CA ARG A 31 9.37 -15.65 13.53
C ARG A 31 10.15 -14.47 14.07
N VAL A 32 11.36 -14.29 13.54
CA VAL A 32 12.17 -13.11 13.83
C VAL A 32 11.85 -12.01 12.83
N VAL A 33 11.52 -10.83 13.35
CA VAL A 33 11.12 -9.66 12.58
C VAL A 33 12.06 -8.50 12.89
N TRP A 34 12.51 -7.84 11.82
CA TRP A 34 13.39 -6.70 11.84
C TRP A 34 12.69 -5.46 11.34
N THR A 35 12.72 -4.41 12.16
CA THR A 35 12.26 -3.09 11.74
C THR A 35 13.09 -1.98 12.37
N LYS A 36 13.02 -0.79 11.77
CA LYS A 36 13.59 0.44 12.33
C LYS A 36 12.59 0.99 13.34
N THR A 37 12.97 1.04 14.61
CA THR A 37 12.15 1.62 15.67
C THR A 37 12.82 2.86 16.27
N MET A 38 12.05 3.72 16.94
CA MET A 38 12.56 4.88 17.66
C MET A 38 12.55 4.60 19.17
N ARG A 39 13.72 4.60 19.82
CA ARG A 39 13.83 4.37 21.28
C ARG A 39 14.34 5.58 22.02
N THR A 40 13.70 5.91 23.14
CA THR A 40 14.19 6.87 24.13
C THR A 40 15.36 6.24 24.89
N LYS A 41 16.58 6.75 24.75
CA LYS A 41 17.69 6.32 25.64
C LYS A 41 17.51 6.97 27.00
N THR A 42 17.53 6.20 28.07
CA THR A 42 17.60 6.75 29.43
C THR A 42 19.04 7.15 29.73
N VAL A 43 19.28 8.41 30.08
CA VAL A 43 20.61 8.88 30.50
C VAL A 43 20.56 9.05 32.02
N CYS A 44 21.26 8.19 32.75
CA CYS A 44 21.43 8.37 34.20
C CYS A 44 22.65 9.27 34.43
N LYS A 45 22.46 10.44 35.05
CA LYS A 45 23.55 11.31 35.51
C LYS A 45 23.33 11.59 37.00
N GLY A 46 24.21 11.08 37.87
CA GLY A 46 24.13 11.33 39.31
C GLY A 46 22.93 10.71 40.04
N GLY A 47 22.39 9.58 39.57
CA GLY A 47 21.27 8.88 40.24
C GLY A 47 19.87 9.32 39.79
N GLU A 48 19.75 10.40 39.03
CA GLU A 48 18.48 10.82 38.41
C GLU A 48 18.35 10.27 36.98
N VAL A 49 17.18 9.70 36.69
CA VAL A 49 16.78 9.21 35.36
C VAL A 49 16.25 10.37 34.53
N LEU A 50 17.10 10.96 33.67
CA LEU A 50 16.64 11.91 32.67
C LEU A 50 16.05 11.15 31.48
N LYS A 51 14.82 11.51 31.07
CA LYS A 51 14.24 11.07 29.78
C LYS A 51 15.15 11.57 28.67
N GLY A 52 16.01 10.70 28.13
CA GLY A 52 16.90 11.08 27.04
C GLY A 52 16.19 11.15 25.69
N SER A 53 16.97 11.41 24.65
CA SER A 53 16.43 11.62 23.30
C SER A 53 16.05 10.31 22.61
N LYS A 54 15.01 10.36 21.76
CA LYS A 54 14.64 9.24 20.89
C LYS A 54 15.69 9.08 19.79
N LYS A 55 16.37 7.93 19.74
CA LYS A 55 17.30 7.55 18.67
C LYS A 55 16.71 6.41 17.83
N PRO A 56 16.93 6.40 16.50
CA PRO A 56 16.56 5.28 15.65
C PRO A 56 17.45 4.07 15.95
N CYS A 57 16.84 2.91 16.16
CA CYS A 57 17.50 1.63 16.40
C CYS A 57 16.92 0.58 15.44
N TYR A 58 17.78 -0.27 14.88
CA TYR A 58 17.33 -1.48 14.19
C TYR A 58 17.26 -2.59 15.23
N LEU A 59 16.11 -3.24 15.34
CA LEU A 59 15.85 -4.28 16.32
C LEU A 59 15.25 -5.49 15.62
N GLY A 60 15.82 -6.65 15.93
CA GLY A 60 15.25 -7.96 15.65
C GLY A 60 14.52 -8.48 16.88
N ILE A 61 13.23 -8.80 16.76
CA ILE A 61 12.47 -9.46 17.82
C ILE A 61 11.99 -10.83 17.36
N LEU A 62 12.04 -11.83 18.25
CA LEU A 62 11.33 -13.09 18.08
C LEU A 62 9.88 -12.87 18.53
N VAL A 63 8.95 -12.89 17.58
CA VAL A 63 7.53 -12.59 17.84
C VAL A 63 6.88 -13.70 18.65
N GLU A 64 6.36 -13.33 19.82
CA GLU A 64 5.64 -14.24 20.75
C GLU A 64 4.13 -14.00 20.68
N LYS A 65 3.72 -12.74 20.47
CA LYS A 65 2.32 -12.36 20.38
C LYS A 65 2.12 -11.27 19.35
N LEU A 66 1.07 -11.39 18.56
CA LEU A 66 0.58 -10.35 17.66
C LEU A 66 -0.74 -9.81 18.18
N ARG A 67 -0.97 -8.52 17.96
CA ARG A 67 -2.25 -7.85 18.20
C ARG A 67 -2.60 -7.00 17.00
N TRP A 68 -3.85 -7.04 16.58
CA TRP A 68 -4.35 -6.21 15.51
C TRP A 68 -4.84 -4.87 16.09
N GLU A 69 -4.32 -3.75 15.59
CA GLU A 69 -4.73 -2.40 15.99
C GLU A 69 -5.20 -1.63 14.74
N GLU A 70 -6.42 -1.93 14.27
CA GLU A 70 -7.12 -1.35 13.09
C GLU A 70 -6.28 -1.27 11.81
N THR A 71 -5.32 -0.36 11.73
CA THR A 71 -4.47 -0.11 10.56
C THR A 71 -3.01 -0.55 10.76
N LYS A 72 -2.68 -1.23 11.86
CA LYS A 72 -1.33 -1.71 12.18
C LYS A 72 -1.33 -3.01 12.98
N LEU A 73 -0.19 -3.68 13.02
CA LEU A 73 0.04 -4.85 13.89
C LEU A 73 1.01 -4.48 15.00
N ARG A 74 0.67 -4.79 16.24
CA ARG A 74 1.61 -4.74 17.35
C ARG A 74 2.18 -6.13 17.59
N ALA A 75 3.46 -6.29 17.28
CA ALA A 75 4.21 -7.52 17.53
C ALA A 75 5.02 -7.39 18.81
N THR A 76 4.71 -8.22 19.81
CA THR A 76 5.42 -8.30 21.09
C THR A 76 6.27 -9.56 21.11
N GLY A 77 7.49 -9.44 21.63
CA GLY A 77 8.41 -10.56 21.68
C GLY A 77 9.74 -10.22 22.34
N THR A 78 10.69 -11.15 22.25
CA THR A 78 12.02 -11.01 22.87
C THR A 78 13.05 -10.49 21.86
N ILE A 79 13.88 -9.53 22.28
CA ILE A 79 14.96 -8.99 21.42
C ILE A 79 16.03 -10.04 21.18
N THR A 80 16.17 -10.49 19.93
CA THR A 80 17.24 -11.39 19.49
C THR A 80 18.47 -10.61 19.05
N GLU A 81 18.27 -9.46 18.40
CA GLU A 81 19.35 -8.65 17.83
C GLU A 81 19.13 -7.14 18.05
N GLY A 82 20.17 -6.45 18.50
CA GLY A 82 20.14 -5.03 18.85
C GLY A 82 20.58 -4.76 20.30
N GLU A 83 20.43 -3.51 20.74
CA GLU A 83 20.69 -3.13 22.14
C GLU A 83 19.66 -3.77 23.08
N GLU A 84 20.09 -4.21 24.26
CA GLU A 84 19.26 -4.88 25.27
C GLU A 84 18.67 -6.24 24.86
N ARG A 85 19.52 -7.11 24.29
CA ARG A 85 19.17 -8.52 24.02
C ARG A 85 18.51 -9.19 25.24
N ASN A 86 17.60 -10.11 24.97
CA ASN A 86 16.82 -10.87 25.96
C ASN A 86 15.80 -10.06 26.79
N LYS A 87 15.51 -8.80 26.43
CA LYS A 87 14.37 -8.06 26.98
C LYS A 87 13.15 -8.17 26.06
N HIS A 88 11.95 -8.07 26.66
CA HIS A 88 10.72 -7.96 25.88
C HIS A 88 10.59 -6.57 25.26
N HIS A 89 10.14 -6.54 24.02
CA HIS A 89 9.86 -5.33 23.28
C HIS A 89 8.62 -5.51 22.42
N SER A 90 7.98 -4.40 22.06
CA SER A 90 6.88 -4.38 21.11
C SER A 90 7.25 -3.47 19.96
N ILE A 91 7.03 -3.94 18.73
CA ILE A 91 7.17 -3.16 17.51
C ILE A 91 5.81 -3.00 16.86
N ASP A 92 5.55 -1.82 16.31
CA ASP A 92 4.37 -1.58 15.49
C ASP A 92 4.78 -1.79 14.02
N ILE A 93 4.01 -2.59 13.29
CA ILE A 93 4.16 -2.85 11.86
C ILE A 93 3.04 -2.09 11.15
N GLU A 94 3.42 -1.05 10.42
CA GLU A 94 2.49 -0.13 9.76
C GLU A 94 2.55 -0.24 8.23
N LEU A 95 1.50 0.25 7.55
CA LEU A 95 1.47 0.32 6.09
C LEU A 95 2.60 1.22 5.55
N ASN A 96 3.17 0.82 4.42
CA ASN A 96 4.24 1.52 3.70
C ASN A 96 5.60 1.58 4.41
N GLU A 97 5.74 0.92 5.56
CA GLU A 97 7.03 0.79 6.25
C GLU A 97 7.79 -0.48 5.85
N LYS A 98 9.13 -0.42 5.89
CA LYS A 98 9.98 -1.58 5.53
C LYS A 98 10.04 -2.55 6.71
N LEU A 99 9.77 -3.82 6.43
CA LEU A 99 9.91 -4.94 7.34
C LEU A 99 10.88 -5.97 6.75
N LYS A 100 11.79 -6.54 7.55
CA LYS A 100 12.53 -7.76 7.16
C LYS A 100 12.09 -8.92 8.06
N VAL A 101 11.64 -10.00 7.45
CA VAL A 101 11.23 -11.23 8.15
C VAL A 101 12.27 -12.29 7.88
N ILE A 102 12.80 -12.92 8.93
CA ILE A 102 13.78 -14.00 8.80
C ILE A 102 13.07 -15.31 8.45
N GLY A 103 13.65 -16.06 7.51
CA GLY A 103 13.09 -17.29 6.96
C GLY A 103 12.11 -17.07 5.80
N GLU A 104 11.64 -18.18 5.24
CA GLU A 104 10.77 -18.16 4.06
C GLU A 104 9.32 -17.86 4.42
N LEU A 105 8.70 -17.00 3.62
CA LEU A 105 7.27 -16.71 3.68
C LEU A 105 6.55 -17.45 2.56
N GLU A 106 5.59 -18.30 2.93
CA GLU A 106 4.77 -19.06 1.99
C GLU A 106 3.56 -18.26 1.52
N LYS A 107 3.16 -18.40 0.26
CA LYS A 107 1.94 -17.79 -0.30
C LYS A 107 1.86 -16.26 -0.13
N ILE A 108 2.99 -15.56 -0.30
CA ILE A 108 3.02 -14.09 -0.27
C ILE A 108 1.95 -13.54 -1.24
N PRO A 109 1.00 -12.70 -0.78
CA PRO A 109 -0.03 -12.14 -1.64
C PRO A 109 0.61 -11.35 -2.79
N GLY A 110 0.17 -11.67 -4.01
CA GLY A 110 0.67 -11.08 -5.24
C GLY A 110 0.53 -9.55 -5.23
N LYS A 111 1.48 -8.87 -5.88
CA LYS A 111 1.40 -7.42 -6.03
C LYS A 111 0.39 -7.08 -7.12
N GLU A 112 -0.62 -6.29 -6.80
CA GLU A 112 -1.43 -5.63 -7.83
C GLU A 112 -0.54 -4.68 -8.63
N LYS A 113 -0.52 -4.85 -9.96
CA LYS A 113 0.19 -3.92 -10.85
C LYS A 113 -0.57 -2.59 -10.89
N ARG A 114 -0.11 -1.65 -10.07
CA ARG A 114 -0.54 -0.25 -10.12
C ARG A 114 0.55 0.54 -10.85
N GLU A 115 0.13 1.24 -11.89
CA GLU A 115 1.01 2.03 -12.75
C GLU A 115 0.46 3.44 -12.90
N ILE A 116 1.34 4.43 -12.77
CA ILE A 116 1.06 5.83 -13.04
C ILE A 116 1.81 6.20 -14.31
N THR A 117 1.13 6.78 -15.28
CA THR A 117 1.79 7.33 -16.46
C THR A 117 2.41 8.67 -16.09
N ALA A 118 3.67 8.88 -16.47
CA ALA A 118 4.39 10.13 -16.28
C ALA A 118 4.84 10.69 -17.62
N CYS A 119 4.77 11.99 -17.77
CA CYS A 119 5.33 12.72 -18.90
C CYS A 119 6.23 13.82 -18.36
N VAL A 120 7.53 13.71 -18.60
CA VAL A 120 8.50 14.77 -18.29
C VAL A 120 8.77 15.54 -19.57
N VAL A 121 8.31 16.79 -19.61
CA VAL A 121 8.37 17.65 -20.78
C VAL A 121 9.24 18.88 -20.52
N ASP A 122 10.18 19.11 -21.42
CA ASP A 122 10.93 20.35 -21.58
C ASP A 122 10.67 20.94 -22.97
N LYS A 123 11.27 22.07 -23.33
CA LYS A 123 11.08 22.75 -24.63
C LYS A 123 11.47 21.91 -25.85
N LYS A 124 12.40 20.98 -25.68
CA LYS A 124 12.98 20.19 -26.78
C LYS A 124 12.68 18.71 -26.75
N ILE A 125 12.28 18.18 -25.59
CA ILE A 125 12.16 16.75 -25.37
C ILE A 125 11.02 16.47 -24.39
N ALA A 126 10.23 15.45 -24.70
CA ALA A 126 9.22 14.91 -23.81
C ALA A 126 9.44 13.40 -23.70
N VAL A 127 9.66 12.92 -22.49
CA VAL A 127 9.79 11.48 -22.21
C VAL A 127 8.54 11.02 -21.47
N PHE A 128 7.98 9.93 -21.96
CA PHE A 128 6.83 9.25 -21.38
C PHE A 128 7.32 8.01 -20.66
N GLY A 129 6.76 7.74 -19.48
CA GLY A 129 7.12 6.56 -18.72
C GLY A 129 5.98 6.04 -17.86
N ALA A 130 6.18 4.84 -17.33
CA ALA A 130 5.33 4.23 -16.33
C ALA A 130 6.08 4.14 -15.00
N ILE A 131 5.41 4.55 -13.93
CA ILE A 131 5.89 4.41 -12.55
C ILE A 131 5.09 3.30 -11.88
N SER A 132 5.77 2.23 -11.45
CA SER A 132 5.17 1.15 -10.65
C SER A 132 5.90 0.98 -9.32
N GLY A 133 5.27 1.41 -8.23
CA GLY A 133 5.93 1.53 -6.92
C GLY A 133 7.10 2.50 -7.00
N ARG A 134 8.34 1.99 -6.92
CA ARG A 134 9.58 2.79 -7.03
C ARG A 134 10.30 2.64 -8.37
N HIS A 135 9.82 1.76 -9.24
CA HIS A 135 10.43 1.54 -10.54
C HIS A 135 9.81 2.51 -11.55
N ALA A 136 10.66 3.17 -12.33
CA ALA A 136 10.30 4.02 -13.44
C ALA A 136 10.86 3.41 -14.71
N ASN A 137 10.04 3.31 -15.75
CA ASN A 137 10.46 2.83 -17.06
C ASN A 137 10.08 3.86 -18.11
N ALA A 138 11.00 4.18 -19.03
CA ALA A 138 10.65 4.93 -20.22
C ALA A 138 9.82 4.04 -21.16
N ILE A 139 8.70 4.57 -21.62
CA ILE A 139 7.84 3.96 -22.63
C ILE A 139 8.22 4.51 -24.00
N ASP A 140 8.42 5.82 -24.09
CA ASP A 140 8.58 6.50 -25.37
C ASP A 140 9.16 7.92 -25.20
N GLU A 141 9.58 8.55 -26.29
CA GLU A 141 10.16 9.89 -26.34
C GLU A 141 9.66 10.66 -27.58
N ILE A 142 9.44 11.96 -27.44
CA ILE A 142 9.26 12.88 -28.56
C ILE A 142 10.34 13.96 -28.47
N ARG A 143 10.98 14.26 -29.60
CA ARG A 143 11.92 15.38 -29.74
C ARG A 143 11.31 16.47 -30.60
N SER A 144 11.51 17.73 -30.19
CA SER A 144 11.02 18.89 -30.91
C SER A 144 11.76 19.08 -32.23
N GLY A 145 11.00 19.28 -33.31
CA GLY A 145 11.51 19.68 -34.62
C GLY A 145 11.81 21.19 -34.76
N GLY A 146 11.77 21.96 -33.66
CA GLY A 146 12.10 23.39 -33.62
C GLY A 146 10.91 24.33 -33.43
N ARG A 147 9.66 23.86 -33.57
CA ARG A 147 8.44 24.62 -33.27
C ARG A 147 7.83 24.15 -31.95
N GLU A 148 8.03 24.93 -30.88
CA GLU A 148 7.59 24.56 -29.51
C GLU A 148 6.08 24.27 -29.41
N GLU A 149 5.24 25.09 -30.04
CA GLU A 149 3.78 24.94 -29.96
C GLU A 149 3.28 23.65 -30.63
N GLU A 150 3.86 23.29 -31.78
CA GLU A 150 3.55 22.03 -32.46
C GLU A 150 4.02 20.83 -31.65
N PHE A 151 5.19 20.94 -31.04
CA PHE A 151 5.73 19.94 -30.15
C PHE A 151 4.83 19.70 -28.92
N TYR A 152 4.34 20.74 -28.24
CA TYR A 152 3.41 20.57 -27.12
C TYR A 152 2.07 19.95 -27.55
N LYS A 153 1.57 20.29 -28.75
CA LYS A 153 0.37 19.66 -29.32
C LYS A 153 0.58 18.17 -29.63
N GLU A 154 1.75 17.81 -30.14
CA GLU A 154 2.12 16.41 -30.39
C GLU A 154 2.16 15.60 -29.09
N VAL A 155 2.79 16.16 -28.06
CA VAL A 155 2.86 15.57 -26.70
C VAL A 155 1.46 15.38 -26.11
N ALA A 156 0.63 16.42 -26.14
CA ALA A 156 -0.75 16.33 -25.65
C ALA A 156 -1.59 15.33 -26.46
N GLY A 157 -1.42 15.29 -27.78
CA GLY A 157 -2.08 14.33 -28.66
C GLY A 157 -1.70 12.88 -28.32
N LYS A 158 -0.43 12.62 -27.98
CA LYS A 158 0.02 11.30 -27.53
C LYS A 158 -0.59 10.92 -26.18
N LEU A 159 -0.62 11.83 -25.22
CA LEU A 159 -1.25 11.61 -23.91
C LEU A 159 -2.75 11.30 -24.03
N ARG A 160 -3.46 12.00 -24.92
CA ARG A 160 -4.86 11.72 -25.23
C ARG A 160 -5.05 10.32 -25.82
N ARG A 161 -4.17 9.89 -26.74
CA ARG A 161 -4.21 8.52 -27.31
C ARG A 161 -3.89 7.44 -26.29
N MET A 162 -2.93 7.70 -25.38
CA MET A 162 -2.60 6.78 -24.30
C MET A 162 -3.76 6.64 -23.29
N ASN A 163 -4.55 7.71 -23.10
CA ASN A 163 -5.67 7.80 -22.16
C ASN A 163 -5.39 7.11 -20.80
N PRO A 164 -4.32 7.52 -20.09
CA PRO A 164 -3.92 6.87 -18.86
C PRO A 164 -4.96 7.06 -17.75
N ASN A 165 -5.11 6.05 -16.89
CA ASN A 165 -5.98 6.15 -15.70
C ASN A 165 -5.51 7.28 -14.79
N TYR A 166 -4.20 7.36 -14.55
CA TYR A 166 -3.52 8.37 -13.75
C TYR A 166 -2.32 8.92 -14.50
N LEU A 167 -2.22 10.25 -14.57
CA LEU A 167 -1.17 10.96 -15.30
C LEU A 167 -0.46 11.97 -14.41
N ILE A 168 0.86 12.01 -14.46
CA ILE A 168 1.67 13.11 -13.96
C ILE A 168 2.33 13.81 -15.13
N VAL A 169 2.06 15.10 -15.32
CA VAL A 169 2.82 15.95 -16.25
C VAL A 169 3.82 16.78 -15.45
N ALA A 170 5.10 16.56 -15.68
CA ALA A 170 6.16 17.26 -15.00
C ALA A 170 7.15 17.87 -15.99
N GLY A 171 7.99 18.76 -15.49
CA GLY A 171 9.02 19.36 -16.30
C GLY A 171 9.60 20.62 -15.69
N PRO A 172 10.82 21.00 -16.12
CA PRO A 172 11.39 22.29 -15.79
C PRO A 172 10.52 23.41 -16.36
N ASP A 173 10.46 24.54 -15.66
CA ASP A 173 9.79 25.77 -16.08
C ASP A 173 8.27 25.59 -16.39
N LYS A 174 7.78 26.33 -17.40
CA LYS A 174 6.37 26.42 -17.82
C LYS A 174 5.97 25.39 -18.90
N SER A 175 6.87 24.50 -19.31
CA SER A 175 6.65 23.53 -20.40
C SER A 175 5.48 22.59 -20.09
N LYS A 176 5.40 22.09 -18.85
CA LYS A 176 4.27 21.28 -18.37
C LYS A 176 2.93 22.02 -18.43
N ASP A 177 2.92 23.32 -18.13
CA ASP A 177 1.69 24.11 -18.10
C ASP A 177 1.11 24.26 -19.50
N ARG A 178 1.97 24.37 -20.52
CA ARG A 178 1.55 24.37 -21.94
C ARG A 178 0.90 23.06 -22.34
N VAL A 179 1.47 21.93 -21.95
CA VAL A 179 0.87 20.61 -22.21
C VAL A 179 -0.44 20.45 -21.45
N LEU A 180 -0.49 20.84 -20.18
CA LEU A 180 -1.70 20.75 -19.34
C LEU A 180 -2.85 21.59 -19.90
N GLN A 181 -2.58 22.77 -20.48
CA GLN A 181 -3.59 23.61 -21.15
C GLN A 181 -4.22 22.93 -22.38
N LEU A 182 -3.51 21.98 -23.00
CA LEU A 182 -3.96 21.23 -24.17
C LEU A 182 -4.63 19.90 -23.80
N LEU A 183 -4.69 19.54 -22.51
CA LEU A 183 -5.39 18.35 -22.03
C LEU A 183 -6.75 18.71 -21.45
N ASP A 184 -7.70 17.78 -21.57
CA ASP A 184 -9.00 17.94 -20.92
C ASP A 184 -8.81 17.81 -19.41
N ARG A 185 -9.47 18.68 -18.63
CA ARG A 185 -9.36 18.63 -17.17
C ARG A 185 -9.94 17.33 -16.64
N LYS A 186 -9.13 16.59 -15.88
CA LYS A 186 -9.52 15.37 -15.15
C LYS A 186 -8.85 15.39 -13.78
N ASP A 187 -9.54 14.90 -12.76
CA ASP A 187 -9.00 14.78 -11.40
C ASP A 187 -7.81 13.80 -11.31
N SER A 188 -7.69 12.91 -12.29
CA SER A 188 -6.60 11.95 -12.40
C SER A 188 -5.34 12.49 -13.09
N ILE A 189 -5.34 13.77 -13.49
CA ILE A 189 -4.18 14.47 -14.06
C ILE A 189 -3.55 15.34 -12.98
N PHE A 190 -2.30 15.02 -12.64
CA PHE A 190 -1.47 15.70 -11.66
C PHE A 190 -0.30 16.39 -12.34
N HIS A 191 0.34 17.32 -11.64
CA HIS A 191 1.51 18.03 -12.11
C HIS A 191 2.56 18.19 -11.02
N ASP A 192 3.82 18.25 -11.42
CA ASP A 192 4.96 18.48 -10.52
C ASP A 192 6.11 19.20 -11.25
N GLN A 193 7.08 19.72 -10.51
CA GLN A 193 8.33 20.22 -11.05
C GLN A 193 9.41 19.15 -10.96
N THR A 194 10.21 18.98 -12.02
CA THR A 194 11.41 18.13 -12.02
C THR A 194 12.62 18.94 -12.40
N SER A 195 13.77 18.56 -11.85
CA SER A 195 15.05 19.22 -12.17
C SER A 195 15.69 18.63 -13.44
N SER A 196 15.45 17.35 -13.67
CA SER A 196 16.00 16.61 -14.79
C SER A 196 15.12 16.66 -16.04
N ARG A 197 15.78 16.59 -17.19
CA ARG A 197 15.16 16.39 -18.50
C ARG A 197 15.25 14.91 -18.82
N GLY A 198 14.16 14.29 -19.25
CA GLY A 198 14.17 12.90 -19.69
C GLY A 198 13.81 11.87 -18.61
N ILE A 199 14.39 10.67 -18.71
CA ILE A 199 14.02 9.52 -17.85
C ILE A 199 14.39 9.75 -16.38
N GLU A 200 15.48 10.46 -16.10
CA GLU A 200 15.90 10.80 -14.74
C GLU A 200 14.83 11.66 -14.04
N GLY A 201 14.07 12.45 -14.80
CA GLY A 201 12.92 13.19 -14.26
C GLY A 201 11.80 12.25 -13.81
N ILE A 202 11.59 11.13 -14.50
CA ILE A 202 10.59 10.12 -14.13
C ILE A 202 11.06 9.34 -12.90
N GLU A 203 12.36 9.01 -12.83
CA GLU A 203 12.96 8.40 -11.64
C GLU A 203 12.89 9.33 -10.41
N GLU A 204 13.07 10.63 -10.62
CA GLU A 204 12.88 11.65 -9.59
C GLU A 204 11.43 11.64 -9.09
N LEU A 205 10.45 11.70 -10.00
CA LEU A 205 9.02 11.63 -9.67
C LEU A 205 8.67 10.38 -8.87
N ALA A 206 9.20 9.21 -9.24
CA ALA A 206 8.90 7.94 -8.57
C ALA A 206 9.24 7.93 -7.07
N ARG A 207 10.07 8.88 -6.60
CA ARG A 207 10.46 9.03 -5.19
C ARG A 207 9.69 10.14 -4.48
N ARG A 208 8.91 10.95 -5.20
CA ARG A 208 8.20 12.10 -4.66
C ARG A 208 6.95 11.72 -3.88
N GLU A 209 6.56 12.61 -2.97
CA GLU A 209 5.37 12.45 -2.15
C GLU A 209 4.09 12.45 -2.98
N LEU A 210 4.06 13.19 -4.10
CA LEU A 210 2.92 13.18 -5.03
C LEU A 210 2.61 11.77 -5.54
N VAL A 211 3.62 11.01 -5.96
CA VAL A 211 3.46 9.62 -6.44
C VAL A 211 2.90 8.72 -5.33
N LYS A 212 3.39 8.87 -4.09
CA LYS A 212 2.84 8.13 -2.94
C LYS A 212 1.37 8.45 -2.70
N ARG A 213 0.98 9.72 -2.78
CA ARG A 213 -0.42 10.14 -2.65
C ARG A 213 -1.29 9.52 -3.74
N ILE A 214 -0.84 9.52 -4.99
CA ILE A 214 -1.59 8.91 -6.10
C ILE A 214 -1.75 7.40 -5.88
N PHE A 215 -0.70 6.69 -5.46
CA PHE A 215 -0.84 5.25 -5.15
C PHE A 215 -1.82 4.98 -4.00
N ASN A 216 -1.89 5.86 -3.00
CA ASN A 216 -2.90 5.78 -1.94
C ASN A 216 -4.31 6.02 -2.48
N LEU A 217 -4.51 7.01 -3.36
CA LEU A 217 -5.81 7.24 -4.03
C LEU A 217 -6.25 6.01 -4.82
N MET A 218 -5.34 5.43 -5.63
CA MET A 218 -5.61 4.19 -6.37
C MET A 218 -6.00 3.03 -5.45
N ARG A 219 -5.39 2.93 -4.25
CA ARG A 219 -5.76 1.92 -3.25
C ARG A 219 -7.19 2.13 -2.76
N GLU A 220 -7.50 3.36 -2.34
CA GLU A 220 -8.81 3.71 -1.79
C GLU A 220 -9.92 3.54 -2.84
N GLU A 221 -9.66 3.85 -4.11
CA GLU A 221 -10.60 3.58 -5.20
C GLU A 221 -10.84 2.08 -5.40
N ALA A 222 -9.79 1.26 -5.36
CA ALA A 222 -9.92 -0.19 -5.47
C ALA A 222 -10.74 -0.78 -4.30
N GLU A 223 -10.47 -0.33 -3.08
CA GLU A 223 -11.23 -0.71 -1.89
C GLU A 223 -12.70 -0.27 -2.01
N ARG A 224 -12.96 1.00 -2.32
CA ARG A 224 -14.32 1.52 -2.52
C ARG A 224 -15.08 0.73 -3.58
N LYS A 225 -14.45 0.46 -4.72
CA LYS A 225 -15.04 -0.33 -5.80
C LYS A 225 -15.42 -1.72 -5.28
N LYS A 226 -14.55 -2.36 -4.51
CA LYS A 226 -14.79 -3.68 -3.96
C LYS A 226 -15.97 -3.71 -2.98
N VAL A 227 -16.07 -2.69 -2.12
CA VAL A 227 -17.21 -2.51 -1.22
C VAL A 227 -18.51 -2.36 -2.01
N LEU A 228 -18.53 -1.49 -3.01
CA LEU A 228 -19.72 -1.26 -3.85
C LEU A 228 -20.15 -2.52 -4.62
N GLU A 229 -19.20 -3.30 -5.13
CA GLU A 229 -19.47 -4.57 -5.82
C GLU A 229 -20.17 -5.57 -4.89
N ILE A 230 -19.65 -5.78 -3.68
CA ILE A 230 -20.26 -6.71 -2.72
C ILE A 230 -21.63 -6.24 -2.28
N LEU A 231 -21.79 -4.94 -1.97
CA LEU A 231 -23.09 -4.40 -1.58
C LEU A 231 -24.12 -4.47 -2.72
N ALA A 232 -23.69 -4.33 -3.97
CA ALA A 232 -24.55 -4.52 -5.13
C ALA A 232 -24.96 -5.99 -5.30
N GLU A 233 -24.06 -6.94 -5.07
CA GLU A 233 -24.36 -8.37 -5.12
C GLU A 233 -25.35 -8.77 -4.02
N VAL A 234 -25.13 -8.28 -2.80
CA VAL A 234 -26.06 -8.38 -1.67
C VAL A 234 -27.45 -7.89 -2.04
N LYS A 235 -27.56 -6.72 -2.68
CA LYS A 235 -28.85 -6.14 -3.08
C LYS A 235 -29.55 -6.96 -4.17
N LYS A 236 -28.79 -7.59 -5.06
CA LYS A 236 -29.33 -8.43 -6.15
C LYS A 236 -29.74 -9.82 -5.68
N ASN A 237 -28.98 -10.40 -4.76
CA ASN A 237 -29.09 -11.79 -4.34
C ASN A 237 -28.97 -11.90 -2.79
N PRO A 238 -29.94 -11.40 -2.03
CA PRO A 238 -29.86 -11.32 -0.57
C PRO A 238 -29.71 -12.69 0.10
N GLU A 239 -30.22 -13.76 -0.51
CA GLU A 239 -30.13 -15.14 -0.02
C GLU A 239 -28.71 -15.70 0.00
N LYS A 240 -27.78 -15.10 -0.77
CA LYS A 240 -26.36 -15.51 -0.83
C LYS A 240 -25.49 -14.81 0.20
N ALA A 241 -26.05 -13.82 0.89
CA ALA A 241 -25.29 -12.96 1.76
C ALA A 241 -25.51 -13.37 3.21
N LYS A 242 -24.42 -13.46 3.96
CA LYS A 242 -24.39 -13.64 5.40
C LYS A 242 -23.75 -12.41 6.03
N TYR A 243 -24.24 -12.03 7.20
CA TYR A 243 -23.78 -10.83 7.88
C TYR A 243 -23.42 -11.13 9.33
N GLY A 244 -22.47 -10.37 9.86
CA GLY A 244 -22.10 -10.42 11.27
C GLY A 244 -21.86 -11.86 11.75
N HIS A 245 -22.51 -12.24 12.86
CA HIS A 245 -22.37 -13.57 13.46
C HIS A 245 -22.78 -14.74 12.54
N ASP A 246 -23.68 -14.54 11.58
CA ASP A 246 -24.06 -15.61 10.65
C ASP A 246 -22.92 -15.97 9.68
N THR A 247 -21.95 -15.07 9.48
CA THR A 247 -20.74 -15.40 8.71
C THR A 247 -19.89 -16.46 9.41
N GLU A 248 -19.85 -16.45 10.75
CA GLU A 248 -19.05 -17.40 11.53
C GLU A 248 -19.62 -18.82 11.51
N LYS A 249 -20.92 -18.96 11.23
CA LYS A 249 -21.60 -20.27 11.16
C LYS A 249 -21.47 -20.96 9.80
N GLU A 250 -21.08 -20.22 8.78
CA GLU A 250 -21.10 -20.65 7.38
C GLU A 250 -19.69 -20.56 6.76
N THR A 251 -18.64 -20.67 7.58
CA THR A 251 -17.22 -20.58 7.20
C THR A 251 -16.85 -21.47 6.02
N GLU A 252 -17.39 -22.69 5.96
CA GLU A 252 -17.16 -23.66 4.89
C GLU A 252 -17.82 -23.25 3.56
N ARG A 253 -18.88 -22.45 3.62
CA ARG A 253 -19.70 -22.08 2.45
C ARG A 253 -19.40 -20.68 1.96
N ILE A 254 -18.63 -19.87 2.67
CA ILE A 254 -18.29 -18.51 2.25
C ILE A 254 -17.16 -18.55 1.21
N LYS A 255 -17.42 -17.97 0.04
CA LYS A 255 -16.46 -17.77 -1.05
C LYS A 255 -15.65 -16.49 -0.87
N GLU A 256 -16.27 -15.43 -0.38
CA GLU A 256 -15.63 -14.13 -0.21
C GLU A 256 -16.23 -13.41 0.99
N ILE A 257 -15.38 -12.79 1.80
CA ILE A 257 -15.79 -12.01 2.97
C ILE A 257 -15.11 -10.64 2.98
N ILE A 258 -15.89 -9.61 3.29
CA ILE A 258 -15.38 -8.30 3.68
C ILE A 258 -15.59 -8.10 5.18
N VAL A 259 -14.52 -7.69 5.87
CA VAL A 259 -14.55 -7.34 7.30
C VAL A 259 -13.98 -5.93 7.48
N VAL A 260 -14.60 -5.13 8.35
CA VAL A 260 -14.04 -3.82 8.72
C VAL A 260 -12.86 -4.00 9.68
N SER A 261 -11.85 -3.14 9.54
CA SER A 261 -10.56 -3.28 10.24
C SER A 261 -10.67 -3.31 11.76
N SER A 262 -11.65 -2.63 12.34
CA SER A 262 -11.93 -2.61 13.78
C SER A 262 -12.51 -3.92 14.33
N LEU A 263 -12.94 -4.85 13.47
CA LEU A 263 -13.54 -6.12 13.86
C LEU A 263 -12.68 -7.35 13.48
N VAL A 264 -11.44 -7.13 13.05
CA VAL A 264 -10.54 -8.23 12.66
C VAL A 264 -10.30 -9.22 13.80
N GLU A 265 -10.04 -8.75 15.02
CA GLU A 265 -9.85 -9.64 16.18
C GLU A 265 -11.11 -10.46 16.50
N LYS A 266 -12.31 -9.88 16.28
CA LYS A 266 -13.59 -10.58 16.49
C LYS A 266 -13.76 -11.75 15.52
N TYR A 267 -13.43 -11.53 14.24
CA TYR A 267 -13.62 -12.52 13.18
C TYR A 267 -12.37 -13.35 12.86
N GLU A 268 -11.29 -13.23 13.64
CA GLU A 268 -10.00 -13.85 13.35
C GLU A 268 -10.10 -15.35 13.06
N ASN A 269 -10.74 -16.10 13.96
CA ASN A 269 -10.87 -17.56 13.83
C ASN A 269 -11.66 -17.94 12.57
N ALA A 270 -12.78 -17.25 12.33
CA ALA A 270 -13.64 -17.49 11.19
C ALA A 270 -12.94 -17.14 9.86
N MET A 271 -12.22 -16.00 9.80
CA MET A 271 -11.44 -15.61 8.62
C MET A 271 -10.30 -16.59 8.32
N ASN A 272 -9.59 -17.05 9.35
CA ASN A 272 -8.54 -18.06 9.21
C ASN A 272 -9.09 -19.39 8.65
N GLU A 273 -10.27 -19.81 9.09
CA GLU A 273 -10.95 -21.00 8.58
C GLU A 273 -11.41 -20.83 7.13
N MET A 274 -12.03 -19.69 6.83
CA MET A 274 -12.45 -19.32 5.47
C MET A 274 -11.27 -19.30 4.49
N GLU A 275 -10.13 -18.69 4.84
CA GLU A 275 -8.94 -18.69 3.98
C GLU A 275 -8.37 -20.09 3.76
N LYS A 276 -8.39 -20.96 4.78
CA LYS A 276 -7.98 -22.37 4.63
C LYS A 276 -8.88 -23.10 3.61
N ASN A 277 -10.16 -22.75 3.56
CA ASN A 277 -11.13 -23.27 2.60
C ASN A 277 -11.06 -22.58 1.22
N GLY A 278 -10.12 -21.64 1.02
CA GLY A 278 -9.91 -20.95 -0.24
C GLY A 278 -10.82 -19.74 -0.45
N ALA A 279 -11.54 -19.30 0.58
CA ALA A 279 -12.31 -18.07 0.53
C ALA A 279 -11.37 -16.85 0.43
N LYS A 280 -11.85 -15.82 -0.25
CA LYS A 280 -11.14 -14.54 -0.32
C LYS A 280 -11.53 -13.64 0.85
N VAL A 281 -10.59 -13.35 1.74
CA VAL A 281 -10.76 -12.35 2.80
C VAL A 281 -10.34 -10.98 2.28
N THR A 282 -11.14 -9.94 2.54
CA THR A 282 -10.83 -8.55 2.25
C THR A 282 -11.06 -7.72 3.50
N ILE A 283 -10.07 -6.92 3.90
CA ILE A 283 -10.19 -6.04 5.07
C ILE A 283 -10.28 -4.60 4.60
N ILE A 284 -11.29 -3.90 5.10
CA ILE A 284 -11.57 -2.50 4.76
C ILE A 284 -11.33 -1.63 5.96
N ASP A 285 -10.62 -0.52 5.76
CA ASP A 285 -10.35 0.46 6.82
C ASP A 285 -11.67 1.04 7.36
N ALA A 286 -11.92 0.83 8.65
CA ALA A 286 -13.12 1.25 9.35
C ALA A 286 -13.27 2.78 9.43
N GLU A 287 -12.20 3.56 9.30
CA GLU A 287 -12.27 5.03 9.33
C GLU A 287 -12.73 5.64 8.00
N LYS A 288 -12.72 4.86 6.91
CA LYS A 288 -13.06 5.36 5.57
C LYS A 288 -14.56 5.61 5.42
N ASP A 289 -14.89 6.61 4.61
CA ASP A 289 -16.27 7.01 4.32
C ASP A 289 -17.05 5.88 3.60
N TYR A 290 -16.40 5.21 2.66
CA TYR A 290 -16.96 4.08 1.92
C TYR A 290 -17.19 2.82 2.78
N ALA A 291 -16.64 2.76 3.99
CA ALA A 291 -16.92 1.67 4.93
C ALA A 291 -18.22 1.86 5.74
N SER A 292 -18.90 3.00 5.59
CA SER A 292 -20.08 3.35 6.41
C SER A 292 -21.24 2.36 6.34
N GLU A 293 -21.56 1.84 5.16
CA GLU A 293 -22.61 0.83 4.99
C GLU A 293 -22.15 -0.52 5.55
N LEU A 294 -20.88 -0.91 5.35
CA LEU A 294 -20.29 -2.13 5.88
C LEU A 294 -20.25 -2.17 7.42
N ARG A 295 -19.94 -1.04 8.07
CA ARG A 295 -19.92 -0.96 9.54
C ARG A 295 -21.25 -1.38 10.18
N LYS A 296 -22.37 -1.20 9.48
CA LYS A 296 -23.70 -1.64 9.96
C LYS A 296 -23.87 -3.16 9.91
N PHE A 297 -23.20 -3.81 8.96
CA PHE A 297 -23.24 -5.26 8.78
C PHE A 297 -22.14 -5.98 9.55
N GLU A 298 -21.15 -5.26 10.09
CA GLU A 298 -19.93 -5.75 10.74
C GLU A 298 -18.99 -6.51 9.78
N ALA A 299 -19.48 -7.63 9.25
CA ALA A 299 -18.85 -8.46 8.24
C ALA A 299 -19.90 -8.87 7.19
N VAL A 300 -19.48 -9.00 5.94
CA VAL A 300 -20.35 -9.44 4.83
C VAL A 300 -19.68 -10.60 4.12
N GLY A 301 -20.27 -11.80 4.23
CA GLY A 301 -19.84 -13.01 3.53
C GLY A 301 -20.76 -13.36 2.37
N LEU A 302 -20.20 -13.73 1.23
CA LEU A 302 -20.92 -14.25 0.06
C LEU A 302 -20.66 -15.75 -0.08
N LEU A 303 -21.73 -16.53 -0.25
CA LEU A 303 -21.66 -17.99 -0.31
C LEU A 303 -21.19 -18.56 -1.67
N TYR A 304 -20.59 -19.76 -1.66
CA TYR A 304 -20.40 -20.63 -2.82
C TYR A 304 -21.74 -21.11 -3.37
N TRP A 305 -21.75 -21.36 -4.67
CA TRP A 305 -22.84 -22.01 -5.39
C TRP A 305 -22.52 -23.49 -5.56
#